data_AF-A0A537DVY3-F1
#
_entry.id   AF-A0A537DVY3-F1
#
_cell.length_a   1.000
_cell.length_b   1.000
_cell.length_c   1.000
_cell.angle_alpha   90.00
_cell.angle_beta   90.00
_cell.angle_gamma   90.00
#
_symmetry.space_group_name_H-M   'P 1'
#
loop_
_entity.id
_entity.type
_entity.pdbx_description
1 polymer ?
#
loop_
_entity_poly.entity_id
_entity_poly.type
_entity_poly.pdbx_seq_one_letter_code
_entity_poly.pdbx_strand_id
1 'polypeptide(L)'
;MALLSLTPFLSLAVFGLLATPAGFLRFRKSKLGLAPFVCILGLAIALVSTVWLGFTSSSRVSFGGFQVDLFTLFFSGVLLIVAIFVTVASLQYMREDPN
;
A
#
# COMPACT_ATOMS: atom_id res chain seq x y z
N MET A 1 8.52 17.54 -9.90
CA MET A 1 7.26 17.36 -9.13
C MET A 1 6.47 16.11 -9.54
N ALA A 2 6.42 15.71 -10.83
CA ALA A 2 5.68 14.53 -11.28
C ALA A 2 6.11 13.18 -10.63
N LEU A 3 7.37 13.03 -10.22
CA LEU A 3 7.83 11.82 -9.52
C LEU A 3 7.24 11.70 -8.10
N LEU A 4 7.03 12.84 -7.42
CA LEU A 4 6.48 12.89 -6.07
C LEU A 4 4.98 12.56 -6.06
N SER A 5 4.23 12.95 -7.09
CA SER A 5 2.82 12.57 -7.24
C SER A 5 2.60 11.08 -7.50
N LEU A 6 3.63 10.37 -7.96
CA LEU A 6 3.58 8.92 -8.19
C LEU A 6 4.03 8.10 -6.97
N THR A 7 4.45 8.75 -5.88
CA THR A 7 4.90 8.07 -4.65
C THR A 7 3.93 7.04 -4.08
N PRO A 8 2.59 7.24 -4.03
CA PRO A 8 1.69 6.20 -3.54
C PRO A 8 1.68 4.95 -4.44
N PHE A 9 1.73 5.14 -5.76
CA PHE A 9 1.80 4.03 -6.73
C PHE A 9 3.14 3.30 -6.68
N LEU A 10 4.24 4.05 -6.59
CA LEU A 10 5.58 3.50 -6.43
C LEU A 10 5.72 2.71 -5.12
N SER A 11 5.19 3.24 -4.00
CA SER A 11 5.18 2.54 -2.72
C SER A 11 4.41 1.23 -2.82
N LEU A 12 3.18 1.26 -3.36
CA LEU A 12 2.39 0.05 -3.57
C LEU A 12 3.09 -0.97 -4.48
N ALA A 13 3.70 -0.52 -5.58
CA ALA A 13 4.40 -1.40 -6.50
C ALA A 13 5.64 -2.04 -5.85
N VAL A 14 6.44 -1.26 -5.12
CA VAL A 14 7.66 -1.74 -4.47
C VAL A 14 7.32 -2.68 -3.31
N PHE A 15 6.43 -2.28 -2.40
CA PHE A 15 6.07 -3.12 -1.27
C PHE A 15 5.21 -4.33 -1.67
N GLY A 16 4.40 -4.21 -2.73
CA GLY A 16 3.71 -5.33 -3.36
C GLY A 16 4.70 -6.33 -3.96
N LEU A 17 5.71 -5.87 -4.70
CA LEU A 17 6.77 -6.71 -5.24
C LEU A 17 7.65 -7.33 -4.16
N LEU A 18 7.87 -6.65 -3.03
CA LEU A 18 8.64 -7.16 -1.89
C LEU A 18 7.84 -8.15 -1.03
N ALA A 19 6.52 -8.00 -0.96
CA ALA A 19 5.65 -8.93 -0.23
C ALA A 19 5.67 -10.34 -0.85
N THR A 20 5.78 -10.46 -2.17
CA THR A 20 5.82 -11.74 -2.90
C THR A 20 7.03 -12.62 -2.52
N PRO A 21 8.29 -12.16 -2.61
CA PRO A 21 9.44 -12.93 -2.16
C PRO A 21 9.51 -13.07 -0.63
N ALA A 22 9.02 -12.08 0.14
CA ALA A 22 8.92 -12.21 1.60
C ALA A 22 7.91 -13.29 2.04
N GLY A 23 6.86 -13.52 1.24
CA GLY A 23 5.90 -14.60 1.42
C GLY A 23 6.48 -15.96 1.02
N PHE A 24 7.37 -15.99 0.03
CA PHE A 24 8.07 -17.20 -0.41
C PHE A 24 9.20 -17.62 0.53
N LEU A 25 9.87 -16.64 1.16
CA LEU A 25 10.85 -16.83 2.24
C LEU A 25 10.13 -17.14 3.57
N ARG A 26 9.26 -18.16 3.58
CA ARG A 26 8.75 -18.78 4.81
C ARG A 26 9.93 -19.36 5.58
N PHE A 27 10.50 -18.57 6.49
CA PHE A 27 11.34 -19.09 7.55
C PHE A 27 10.49 -20.09 8.35
N ARG A 28 10.87 -21.37 8.22
CA ARG A 28 10.24 -22.61 8.72
C ARG A 28 9.89 -22.64 10.22
N LYS A 29 9.99 -21.53 10.96
CA LYS A 29 9.81 -21.44 12.42
C LYS A 29 8.88 -20.32 12.92
N SER A 30 8.47 -19.34 12.09
CA SER A 30 7.55 -18.28 12.56
C SER A 30 6.14 -18.50 12.01
N LYS A 31 5.15 -18.65 12.90
CA LYS A 31 3.71 -18.77 12.57
C LYS A 31 3.12 -17.51 11.92
N LEU A 32 3.82 -16.38 11.95
CA LEU A 32 3.55 -15.22 11.10
C LEU A 32 4.80 -14.92 10.26
N GLY A 33 4.70 -15.01 8.94
CA GLY A 33 5.76 -14.60 8.03
C GLY A 33 6.05 -13.08 8.13
N LEU A 34 7.20 -12.65 7.62
CA LEU A 34 7.54 -11.21 7.52
C LEU A 34 6.67 -10.47 6.49
N ALA A 35 6.10 -11.19 5.52
CA ALA A 35 5.28 -10.66 4.44
C ALA A 35 4.14 -9.71 4.88
N PRO A 36 3.27 -10.07 5.84
CA PRO A 36 2.21 -9.17 6.29
C PRO A 36 2.71 -7.87 6.91
N PHE A 37 3.84 -7.90 7.63
CA PHE A 37 4.44 -6.69 8.19
C PHE A 37 4.97 -5.74 7.10
N VAL A 38 5.62 -6.30 6.08
CA VAL A 38 6.10 -5.54 4.91
C VAL A 38 4.92 -4.94 4.13
N CYS A 39 3.82 -5.68 3.99
CA CYS A 39 2.62 -5.22 3.31
C CYS A 39 1.92 -4.07 4.07
N ILE A 40 1.72 -4.20 5.39
CA ILE A 40 1.14 -3.14 6.22
C ILE A 40 2.02 -1.89 6.19
N LEU A 41 3.34 -2.04 6.25
CA LEU A 41 4.27 -0.92 6.16
C LEU A 41 4.13 -0.18 4.82
N GLY A 42 4.06 -0.93 3.71
CA GLY A 42 3.83 -0.35 2.38
C GLY A 42 2.50 0.39 2.27
N LEU A 43 1.42 -0.21 2.78
CA LEU A 43 0.10 0.42 2.81
C LEU A 43 0.10 1.70 3.66
N ALA A 44 0.77 1.71 4.81
CA ALA A 44 0.89 2.89 5.67
C ALA A 44 1.68 4.02 4.98
N ILE A 45 2.79 3.69 4.32
CA ILE A 45 3.57 4.68 3.56
C ILE A 45 2.74 5.23 2.40
N ALA A 46 2.06 4.38 1.64
CA ALA A 46 1.17 4.82 0.56
C ALA A 46 0.05 5.74 1.08
N LEU A 47 -0.53 5.44 2.25
CA LEU A 47 -1.55 6.28 2.89
C LEU A 47 -0.99 7.65 3.24
N VAL A 48 0.13 7.72 3.96
CA VAL A 48 0.76 8.98 4.38
C VAL A 48 1.14 9.81 3.15
N SER A 49 1.70 9.20 2.11
CA SER A 49 2.02 9.89 0.85
C SER A 49 0.77 10.42 0.15
N THR A 50 -0.32 9.65 0.13
CA THR A 50 -1.60 10.09 -0.47
C THR A 50 -2.20 11.28 0.28
N VAL A 51 -2.20 11.22 1.62
CA VAL A 51 -2.68 12.31 2.48
C VAL A 51 -1.82 13.56 2.28
N TRP A 52 -0.49 13.42 2.30
CA TRP A 52 0.43 14.52 2.08
C TRP A 52 0.22 15.18 0.71
N LEU A 53 0.08 14.39 -0.36
CA LEU A 53 -0.21 14.90 -1.70
C LEU A 53 -1.57 15.60 -1.76
N GLY A 54 -2.58 15.11 -1.05
CA GLY A 54 -3.90 15.74 -0.97
C GLY A 54 -3.88 17.16 -0.37
N PHE A 55 -2.99 17.42 0.60
CA PHE A 55 -2.83 18.74 1.22
C PHE A 55 -1.85 19.66 0.50
N THR A 56 -0.87 19.11 -0.23
CA THR A 56 0.22 19.89 -0.85
C THR A 56 0.06 20.11 -2.35
N SER A 57 -0.74 19.29 -3.03
CA SER A 57 -0.88 19.36 -4.49
C SER A 57 -2.03 20.29 -4.88
N SER A 58 -1.70 21.52 -5.27
CA SER A 58 -2.65 22.45 -5.89
C SER A 58 -2.84 22.22 -7.39
N SER A 59 -2.02 21.36 -8.01
CA SER A 59 -1.96 21.17 -9.47
C SER A 59 -2.29 19.74 -9.88
N ARG A 60 -3.10 19.61 -10.93
CA ARG A 60 -3.47 18.33 -11.55
C ARG A 60 -2.27 17.74 -12.26
N VAL A 61 -1.90 16.51 -11.92
CA VAL A 61 -0.79 15.82 -12.59
C VAL A 61 -1.37 14.74 -13.51
N SER A 62 -1.12 14.86 -14.81
CA SER A 62 -1.45 13.84 -15.79
C SER A 62 -0.21 13.03 -16.15
N PHE A 63 -0.28 11.71 -16.02
CA PHE A 63 0.81 10.80 -16.37
C PHE A 63 0.26 9.53 -17.03
N GLY A 64 0.69 9.25 -18.27
CA GLY A 64 0.37 7.98 -18.96
C GLY A 64 -1.12 7.67 -19.11
N GLY A 65 -1.98 8.69 -19.22
CA GLY A 65 -3.44 8.54 -19.29
C GLY A 65 -4.16 8.57 -17.93
N PHE A 66 -3.41 8.60 -16.82
CA PHE A 66 -3.97 8.78 -15.48
C PHE A 66 -3.95 10.24 -15.07
N GLN A 67 -5.09 10.74 -14.58
CA GLN A 67 -5.21 12.06 -14.00
C GLN A 67 -5.24 11.95 -12.47
N VAL A 68 -4.21 12.50 -11.83
CA VAL A 68 -4.08 12.58 -10.38
C VAL A 68 -4.63 13.93 -9.93
N ASP A 69 -5.91 13.91 -9.56
CA ASP A 69 -6.64 15.03 -8.99
C ASP A 69 -7.01 14.76 -7.52
N LEU A 70 -7.53 15.77 -6.83
CA LEU A 70 -7.98 15.66 -5.45
C LEU A 70 -9.02 14.54 -5.25
N PHE A 71 -9.89 14.34 -6.25
CA PHE A 71 -10.86 13.23 -6.28
C PHE A 71 -10.16 11.87 -6.27
N THR A 72 -9.17 11.69 -7.16
CA THR A 72 -8.37 10.46 -7.24
C THR A 72 -7.64 10.19 -5.93
N LEU A 73 -7.05 11.21 -5.32
CA LEU A 73 -6.35 11.11 -4.03
C LEU A 73 -7.31 10.75 -2.88
N PHE A 74 -8.52 11.34 -2.85
CA PHE A 74 -9.54 11.00 -1.85
C PHE A 74 -9.96 9.53 -1.95
N PHE A 75 -10.34 9.06 -3.13
CA PHE A 75 -10.73 7.66 -3.33
C PHE A 75 -9.57 6.69 -3.08
N SER A 76 -8.35 7.04 -3.49
CA SER A 76 -7.14 6.27 -3.16
C SER A 76 -6.93 6.16 -1.66
N GLY A 77 -7.13 7.25 -0.91
CA GLY A 77 -7.05 7.26 0.55
C GLY A 77 -8.08 6.32 1.19
N VAL A 78 -9.35 6.38 0.75
CA VAL A 78 -10.40 5.48 1.23
C VAL A 78 -10.05 4.01 0.94
N LEU A 79 -9.61 3.70 -0.28
CA LEU A 79 -9.20 2.35 -0.66
C LEU A 79 -8.02 1.85 0.17
N LEU A 80 -7.04 2.69 0.47
CA LEU A 80 -5.91 2.34 1.32
C LEU A 80 -6.33 2.03 2.76
N ILE A 81 -7.26 2.81 3.33
CA ILE A 81 -7.83 2.52 4.66
C ILE A 81 -8.53 1.17 4.66
N VAL A 82 -9.37 0.91 3.64
CA VAL A 82 -10.07 -0.38 3.49
C VAL A 82 -9.06 -1.51 3.34
N ALA A 83 -8.01 -1.35 2.53
CA ALA A 83 -6.97 -2.36 2.33
C ALA A 83 -6.22 -2.67 3.63
N ILE A 84 -5.85 -1.65 4.42
CA ILE A 84 -5.23 -1.83 5.74
C ILE A 84 -6.18 -2.62 6.65
N PHE A 85 -7.45 -2.21 6.72
CA PHE A 85 -8.44 -2.89 7.55
C PHE A 85 -8.62 -4.36 7.17
N VAL A 86 -8.78 -4.65 5.87
CA VAL A 86 -8.89 -6.02 5.35
C VAL A 86 -7.63 -6.82 5.66
N THR A 87 -6.44 -6.22 5.55
CA THR A 87 -5.16 -6.89 5.83
C THR A 87 -5.02 -7.24 7.31
N VAL A 88 -5.44 -6.35 8.21
CA VAL A 88 -5.41 -6.60 9.66
C VAL A 88 -6.44 -7.67 10.04
N ALA A 89 -7.66 -7.60 9.47
CA ALA A 89 -8.69 -8.59 9.69
C ALA A 89 -8.30 -9.98 9.14
N SER A 90 -7.69 -10.04 7.96
CA SER A 90 -7.23 -11.28 7.35
C SER A 90 -6.08 -11.91 8.14
N LEU A 91 -5.19 -11.12 8.75
CA LEU A 91 -4.15 -11.65 9.63
C LEU A 91 -4.69 -12.38 10.85
N GLN A 92 -5.80 -11.90 11.42
CA GLN A 92 -6.46 -12.59 12.54
C GLN A 92 -7.13 -13.87 12.06
N TYR A 93 -7.77 -13.84 10.89
CA TYR A 93 -8.48 -14.97 10.30
C TYR A 93 -7.53 -16.08 9.82
N MET A 94 -6.43 -15.72 9.14
CA MET A 94 -5.45 -16.64 8.57
C MET A 94 -4.42 -17.14 9.59
N ARG A 95 -4.52 -16.75 10.87
CA ARG A 95 -3.57 -17.16 11.92
C ARG A 95 -3.49 -18.68 12.11
N GLU A 96 -4.57 -19.39 11.79
CA GLU A 96 -4.63 -20.86 11.87
C GLU A 96 -4.63 -21.54 10.50
N ASP A 97 -4.60 -20.78 9.41
CA ASP A 97 -4.59 -21.33 8.06
C ASP A 97 -3.13 -21.61 7.63
N PRO A 98 -2.78 -22.87 7.32
CA PRO A 98 -1.44 -23.22 6.85
C PRO A 98 -1.13 -22.75 5.41
N ASN A 99 -2.15 -22.28 4.67
CA ASN A 99 -2.02 -21.85 3.27
C ASN A 99 -1.77 -20.33 3.14
#